data_AF-A0A943XN68-F1
#
_entry.id   AF-A0A943XN68-F1
#
_cell.length_a   1.000
_cell.length_b   1.000
_cell.length_c   1.000
_cell.angle_alpha   90.00
_cell.angle_beta   90.00
_cell.angle_gamma   90.00
#
_symmetry.space_group_name_H-M   'P 1'
#
loop_
_entity.id
_entity.type
_entity.pdbx_description
1 polymer ?
#
loop_
_entity_poly.entity_id
_entity_poly.type
_entity_poly.pdbx_seq_one_letter_code
_entity_poly.pdbx_strand_id
1 'polypeptide(L)'
;MFCSKCGAAIEEGAKFCAKCGNQIATEHQESSKAPLVESEKKAEPKKKKSKAKLWIWLGVGTIVLRVICAMITSDDEDGRERKSSVQSQVMGDERKVDSAQEIRNAKAAIKWVKTKDSMTELQRNATFKKFKGQWAIFKGEVREVGEKVFGGTFVSLKVDRLSEFENVNIEIVVPDALKETVCGWSVGETRVLRGCIEGTGDLEDDLTCRRGEIVEEADYQKYAAQADQGGVVEGACKLKSDAKPIPHVAAAPSNIDLKSEIENAKAALNWIRSKEKMTELQQETSFKKLVGLMVVFKGEVREVGEKVFGGTFVSLKVDKLNAFENINVEFIVPNSMKDVVSEWGVGETHIMRGCIEGSGDLEDDLSCKRGEVVQESIYTKNL
;
A
#
# COMPACT_ATOMS: atom_id res chain seq x y z
N MET A 1 3.12 -36.74 -13.08
CA MET A 1 2.48 -36.14 -11.86
C MET A 1 2.55 -34.60 -11.91
N PHE A 2 1.99 -33.86 -10.95
CA PHE A 2 2.06 -32.38 -10.91
C PHE A 2 2.72 -31.85 -9.62
N CYS A 3 3.42 -30.72 -9.70
CA CYS A 3 4.13 -30.13 -8.58
C CYS A 3 3.19 -29.49 -7.57
N SER A 4 3.24 -29.94 -6.31
CA SER A 4 2.44 -29.39 -5.20
C SER A 4 2.71 -27.92 -4.86
N LYS A 5 3.85 -27.34 -5.30
CA LYS A 5 4.17 -25.92 -5.11
C LYS A 5 3.80 -25.00 -6.28
N CYS A 6 3.89 -25.45 -7.52
CA CYS A 6 3.78 -24.56 -8.70
C CYS A 6 2.87 -25.08 -9.83
N GLY A 7 2.21 -26.24 -9.63
CA GLY A 7 1.30 -26.82 -10.62
C GLY A 7 1.96 -27.36 -11.90
N ALA A 8 3.28 -27.21 -12.08
CA ALA A 8 3.99 -27.71 -13.27
C ALA A 8 3.90 -29.23 -13.39
N ALA A 9 3.81 -29.72 -14.62
CA ALA A 9 3.93 -31.15 -14.91
C ALA A 9 5.33 -31.65 -14.53
N ILE A 10 5.37 -32.87 -13.99
CA ILE A 10 6.56 -33.57 -13.51
C ILE A 10 6.60 -34.94 -14.21
N GLU A 11 7.72 -35.21 -14.88
CA GLU A 11 8.05 -36.51 -15.47
C GLU A 11 8.23 -37.59 -14.39
N GLU A 12 7.83 -38.82 -14.69
CA GLU A 12 7.83 -39.89 -13.68
C GLU A 12 9.26 -40.29 -13.29
N GLY A 13 9.52 -40.38 -11.98
CA GLY A 13 10.86 -40.62 -11.43
C GLY A 13 11.71 -39.36 -11.18
N ALA A 14 11.24 -38.16 -11.56
CA ALA A 14 11.96 -36.92 -11.26
C ALA A 14 12.00 -36.61 -9.75
N LYS A 15 13.21 -36.45 -9.20
CA LYS A 15 13.43 -36.15 -7.76
C LYS A 15 13.15 -34.68 -7.38
N PHE A 16 13.17 -33.78 -8.35
CA PHE A 16 12.96 -32.33 -8.16
C PHE A 16 12.15 -31.76 -9.32
N CYS A 17 11.33 -30.73 -9.05
CA CYS A 17 10.57 -30.05 -10.10
C CYS A 17 11.47 -29.12 -10.91
N ALA A 18 11.60 -29.39 -12.22
CA ALA A 18 12.43 -28.59 -13.13
C ALA A 18 12.04 -27.09 -13.21
N LYS A 19 10.78 -26.72 -12.88
CA LYS A 19 10.31 -25.32 -12.92
C LYS A 19 10.60 -24.52 -11.63
N CYS A 20 10.71 -25.16 -10.47
CA CYS A 20 10.79 -24.44 -9.18
C CYS A 20 11.75 -25.06 -8.14
N GLY A 21 12.50 -26.11 -8.51
CA GLY A 21 13.47 -26.79 -7.63
C GLY A 21 12.87 -27.61 -6.49
N ASN A 22 11.54 -27.58 -6.28
CA ASN A 22 10.92 -28.28 -5.14
C ASN A 22 11.11 -29.81 -5.23
N GLN A 23 11.62 -30.41 -4.15
CA GLN A 23 11.86 -31.85 -4.07
C GLN A 23 10.55 -32.64 -4.06
N ILE A 24 10.58 -33.81 -4.69
CA ILE A 24 9.41 -34.69 -4.89
C ILE A 24 9.69 -36.01 -4.17
N ALA A 25 8.83 -36.35 -3.22
CA ALA A 25 8.92 -37.63 -2.51
C ALA A 25 8.35 -38.75 -3.39
N THR A 26 9.22 -39.53 -4.03
CA THR A 26 8.85 -40.76 -4.72
C THR A 26 8.75 -41.91 -3.71
N GLU A 27 7.53 -42.41 -3.47
CA GLU A 27 7.27 -43.57 -2.61
C GLU A 27 7.75 -44.88 -3.28
N HIS A 28 9.04 -45.18 -3.13
CA HIS A 28 9.57 -46.53 -3.35
C HIS A 28 10.84 -46.77 -2.52
N GLN A 29 10.67 -46.97 -1.21
CA GLN A 29 11.62 -47.73 -0.38
C GLN A 29 10.89 -48.54 0.69
N GLU A 30 10.80 -49.84 0.46
CA GLU A 30 10.46 -50.82 1.49
C GLU A 30 11.65 -51.81 1.65
N SER A 31 12.10 -51.97 2.90
CA SER A 31 12.90 -53.08 3.43
C SER A 31 14.34 -53.37 2.92
N SER A 32 15.32 -53.09 3.79
CA SER A 32 16.25 -54.09 4.39
C SER A 32 17.25 -53.36 5.30
N LYS A 33 17.71 -53.84 6.48
CA LYS A 33 17.89 -55.19 7.04
C LYS A 33 17.58 -55.20 8.56
N ALA A 34 17.12 -56.34 9.08
CA ALA A 34 17.14 -56.73 10.51
C ALA A 34 18.32 -57.73 10.76
N PRO A 35 18.54 -58.44 11.91
CA PRO A 35 17.52 -59.00 12.84
C PRO A 35 17.87 -59.16 14.36
N LEU A 36 16.91 -59.74 15.10
CA LEU A 36 16.96 -60.35 16.47
C LEU A 36 16.91 -59.35 17.66
N VAL A 37 16.21 -59.58 18.80
CA VAL A 37 15.73 -60.82 19.45
C VAL A 37 14.31 -60.68 20.09
N GLU A 38 13.43 -61.63 19.75
CA GLU A 38 12.45 -62.41 20.58
C GLU A 38 11.96 -61.96 21.98
N SER A 39 10.63 -61.99 22.20
CA SER A 39 9.95 -62.85 23.22
C SER A 39 8.41 -62.72 23.18
N GLU A 40 7.71 -63.83 23.43
CA GLU A 40 6.24 -63.96 23.37
C GLU A 40 5.51 -63.63 24.70
N LYS A 41 4.21 -63.25 24.65
CA LYS A 41 3.15 -63.98 25.40
C LYS A 41 1.69 -63.69 25.04
N LYS A 42 0.99 -64.80 24.80
CA LYS A 42 -0.44 -65.09 24.57
C LYS A 42 -1.41 -64.65 25.70
N ALA A 43 -2.57 -64.04 25.35
CA ALA A 43 -3.89 -64.31 25.97
C ALA A 43 -5.08 -63.55 25.32
N GLU A 44 -6.07 -64.30 24.82
CA GLU A 44 -7.47 -63.89 24.57
C GLU A 44 -8.40 -64.52 25.65
N PRO A 45 -9.73 -64.29 25.70
CA PRO A 45 -10.52 -63.08 25.40
C PRO A 45 -11.61 -62.79 26.48
N LYS A 46 -12.11 -61.54 26.63
CA LYS A 46 -13.44 -61.27 27.25
C LYS A 46 -14.20 -60.09 26.61
N LYS A 47 -15.31 -60.40 25.92
CA LYS A 47 -16.27 -59.40 25.38
C LYS A 47 -16.98 -58.64 26.52
N LYS A 48 -17.12 -57.31 26.40
CA LYS A 48 -18.09 -56.50 27.18
C LYS A 48 -19.10 -55.83 26.25
N LYS A 49 -20.36 -55.81 26.69
CA LYS A 49 -21.55 -55.45 25.87
C LYS A 49 -21.68 -53.93 25.69
N SER A 50 -22.13 -53.50 24.51
CA SER A 50 -22.27 -52.08 24.14
C SER A 50 -23.43 -51.38 24.85
N LYS A 51 -23.16 -50.21 25.47
CA LYS A 51 -24.17 -49.34 26.08
C LYS A 51 -24.84 -48.38 25.06
N ALA A 52 -24.99 -48.81 23.82
CA ALA A 52 -25.48 -47.97 22.72
C ALA A 52 -27.00 -47.69 22.76
N LYS A 53 -27.79 -48.41 23.57
CA LYS A 53 -29.26 -48.28 23.60
C LYS A 53 -29.82 -47.19 24.51
N LEU A 54 -29.01 -46.54 25.36
CA LEU A 54 -29.50 -45.50 26.28
C LEU A 54 -29.52 -44.09 25.64
N TRP A 55 -28.58 -43.81 24.73
CA TRP A 55 -28.47 -42.49 24.08
C TRP A 55 -29.55 -42.24 23.02
N ILE A 56 -30.08 -43.30 22.40
CA ILE A 56 -31.12 -43.20 21.35
C ILE A 56 -32.45 -42.71 21.92
N TRP A 57 -32.80 -43.12 23.15
CA TRP A 57 -34.04 -42.67 23.81
C TRP A 57 -33.99 -41.19 24.25
N LEU A 58 -32.82 -40.66 24.59
CA LEU A 58 -32.64 -39.23 24.90
C LEU A 58 -32.84 -38.35 23.66
N GLY A 59 -32.33 -38.78 22.50
CA GLY A 59 -32.51 -38.03 21.24
C GLY A 59 -33.98 -37.93 20.82
N VAL A 60 -34.70 -39.06 20.78
CA VAL A 60 -36.09 -39.10 20.32
C VAL A 60 -37.03 -38.25 21.20
N GLY A 61 -36.84 -38.28 22.52
CA GLY A 61 -37.64 -37.45 23.44
C GLY A 61 -37.52 -35.94 23.17
N THR A 62 -36.31 -35.46 22.87
CA THR A 62 -36.09 -34.03 22.57
C THR A 62 -36.69 -33.58 21.23
N ILE A 63 -36.73 -34.47 20.24
CA ILE A 63 -37.32 -34.20 18.92
C ILE A 63 -38.86 -34.15 19.04
N VAL A 64 -39.47 -35.12 19.73
CA VAL A 64 -40.92 -35.12 19.97
C VAL A 64 -41.35 -33.90 20.79
N LEU A 65 -40.58 -33.51 21.81
CA LEU A 65 -40.88 -32.31 22.61
C LEU A 65 -40.84 -31.02 21.77
N ARG A 66 -39.90 -30.88 20.82
CA ARG A 66 -39.86 -29.73 19.92
C ARG A 66 -41.02 -29.69 18.92
N VAL A 67 -41.46 -30.85 18.41
CA VAL A 67 -42.64 -30.92 17.53
C VAL A 67 -43.92 -30.55 18.31
N ILE A 68 -44.05 -31.00 19.56
CA ILE A 68 -45.18 -30.61 20.43
C ILE A 68 -45.16 -29.11 20.74
N CYS A 69 -44.00 -28.51 21.03
CA CYS A 69 -43.91 -27.06 21.23
C CYS A 69 -44.30 -26.27 19.98
N ALA A 70 -43.89 -26.71 18.78
CA ALA A 70 -44.23 -26.04 17.52
C ALA A 70 -45.73 -26.13 17.18
N MET A 71 -46.43 -27.19 17.62
CA MET A 71 -47.87 -27.36 17.44
C MET A 71 -48.72 -26.49 18.39
N ILE A 72 -48.12 -25.87 19.41
CA ILE A 72 -48.83 -25.00 20.39
C ILE A 72 -48.69 -23.50 20.02
N THR A 73 -47.70 -23.13 19.21
CA THR A 73 -47.38 -21.73 18.88
C THR A 73 -47.87 -21.29 17.49
N SER A 74 -48.91 -21.94 16.97
CA SER A 74 -49.43 -21.69 15.62
C SER A 74 -50.96 -21.57 15.64
N ASP A 75 -51.46 -20.45 16.14
CA ASP A 75 -52.79 -19.93 15.83
C ASP A 75 -52.61 -18.44 15.44
N ASP A 76 -52.99 -18.12 14.21
CA ASP A 76 -52.89 -16.78 13.61
C ASP A 76 -54.20 -15.99 13.78
N GLU A 77 -54.04 -14.67 13.92
CA GLU A 77 -55.02 -13.58 13.74
C GLU A 77 -56.40 -13.64 14.45
N ASP A 78 -56.70 -12.61 15.26
CA ASP A 78 -57.56 -11.51 14.75
C ASP A 78 -57.40 -10.20 15.56
N GLY A 79 -57.67 -9.07 14.92
CA GLY A 79 -57.10 -7.77 15.26
C GLY A 79 -57.66 -6.98 16.47
N ARG A 80 -56.91 -5.93 16.86
CA ARG A 80 -57.44 -4.57 17.11
C ARG A 80 -56.33 -3.51 17.17
N GLU A 81 -56.67 -2.32 16.67
CA GLU A 81 -55.89 -1.09 16.64
C GLU A 81 -55.07 -0.74 17.90
N ARG A 82 -53.84 -0.21 17.73
CA ARG A 82 -53.33 0.92 18.54
C ARG A 82 -52.11 1.63 17.95
N LYS A 83 -52.38 2.83 17.43
CA LYS A 83 -51.56 4.07 17.42
C LYS A 83 -50.05 3.99 17.14
N SER A 84 -49.70 4.61 16.02
CA SER A 84 -48.41 5.21 15.71
C SER A 84 -47.64 5.76 16.92
N SER A 85 -46.44 5.21 17.12
CA SER A 85 -45.28 5.96 17.59
C SER A 85 -44.02 5.25 17.07
N VAL A 86 -43.59 5.57 15.84
CA VAL A 86 -42.25 5.24 15.36
C VAL A 86 -41.28 6.16 16.12
N GLN A 87 -40.92 5.74 17.33
CA GLN A 87 -39.88 6.41 18.10
C GLN A 87 -38.53 5.85 17.65
N SER A 88 -37.88 6.58 16.75
CA SER A 88 -36.55 6.29 16.24
C SER A 88 -35.52 6.32 17.37
N GLN A 89 -35.31 5.18 18.03
CA GLN A 89 -34.15 4.99 18.92
C GLN A 89 -32.90 4.73 18.09
N VAL A 90 -32.37 5.81 17.50
CA VAL A 90 -30.94 5.91 17.20
C VAL A 90 -30.23 5.94 18.55
N MET A 91 -29.86 4.77 19.06
CA MET A 91 -28.99 4.70 20.23
C MET A 91 -27.59 5.14 19.81
N GLY A 92 -27.27 6.40 20.11
CA GLY A 92 -25.91 6.88 20.13
C GLY A 92 -25.14 6.20 21.26
N ASP A 93 -24.50 5.07 20.96
CA ASP A 93 -23.33 4.62 21.73
C ASP A 93 -22.19 5.60 21.45
N GLU A 94 -22.22 6.77 22.10
CA GLU A 94 -21.08 7.68 22.25
C GLU A 94 -20.02 7.02 23.14
N ARG A 95 -19.47 5.94 22.62
CA ARG A 95 -18.29 5.29 23.15
C ARG A 95 -17.16 6.31 23.04
N LYS A 96 -16.84 7.00 24.14
CA LYS A 96 -15.72 7.94 24.26
C LYS A 96 -14.45 7.28 23.71
N VAL A 97 -14.12 7.54 22.45
CA VAL A 97 -12.89 7.02 21.87
C VAL A 97 -11.77 7.90 22.38
N ASP A 98 -10.84 7.29 23.10
CA ASP A 98 -9.64 7.97 23.60
C ASP A 98 -8.79 8.44 22.41
N SER A 99 -8.77 9.73 22.12
CA SER A 99 -7.96 10.31 21.04
C SER A 99 -6.46 10.07 21.24
N ALA A 100 -5.99 9.87 22.47
CA ALA A 100 -4.63 9.42 22.73
C ALA A 100 -4.42 7.97 22.28
N GLN A 101 -5.43 7.10 22.38
CA GLN A 101 -5.39 5.75 21.78
C GLN A 101 -5.37 5.81 20.25
N GLU A 102 -6.06 6.76 19.62
CA GLU A 102 -6.01 6.92 18.16
C GLU A 102 -4.63 7.37 17.67
N ILE A 103 -3.93 8.22 18.43
CA ILE A 103 -2.52 8.53 18.17
C ILE A 103 -1.62 7.30 18.40
N ARG A 104 -1.86 6.49 19.44
CA ARG A 104 -1.15 5.22 19.64
C ARG A 104 -1.39 4.24 18.47
N ASN A 105 -2.60 4.18 17.93
CA ASN A 105 -2.94 3.38 16.74
C ASN A 105 -2.18 3.89 15.50
N ALA A 106 -2.13 5.21 15.28
CA ALA A 106 -1.38 5.82 14.19
C ALA A 106 0.13 5.50 14.27
N LYS A 107 0.75 5.72 15.44
CA LYS A 107 2.18 5.39 15.69
C LYS A 107 2.45 3.89 15.46
N ALA A 108 1.53 3.01 15.87
CA ALA A 108 1.66 1.56 15.66
C ALA A 108 1.51 1.14 14.19
N ALA A 109 0.58 1.77 13.45
CA ALA A 109 0.37 1.51 12.02
C ALA A 109 1.58 1.97 11.18
N ILE A 110 2.11 3.17 11.43
CA ILE A 110 3.34 3.69 10.78
C ILE A 110 4.53 2.76 11.05
N LYS A 111 4.70 2.30 12.30
CA LYS A 111 5.75 1.33 12.65
C LYS A 111 5.58 -0.02 11.94
N TRP A 112 4.34 -0.46 11.74
CA TRP A 112 4.05 -1.67 10.96
C TRP A 112 4.42 -1.50 9.49
N VAL A 113 4.03 -0.40 8.84
CA VAL A 113 4.43 -0.11 7.44
C VAL A 113 5.95 -0.20 7.29
N LYS A 114 6.71 0.46 8.17
CA LYS A 114 8.19 0.43 8.20
C LYS A 114 8.83 -0.94 8.41
N THR A 115 8.07 -1.97 8.80
CA THR A 115 8.61 -3.30 9.10
C THR A 115 7.93 -4.44 8.32
N LYS A 116 6.87 -4.15 7.55
CA LYS A 116 6.06 -5.16 6.86
C LYS A 116 6.86 -6.02 5.88
N ASP A 117 7.90 -5.48 5.24
CA ASP A 117 8.66 -6.20 4.20
C ASP A 117 9.57 -7.27 4.81
N SER A 118 9.88 -7.16 6.10
CA SER A 118 10.54 -8.22 6.87
C SER A 118 9.59 -9.36 7.28
N MET A 119 8.29 -9.24 6.98
CA MET A 119 7.24 -10.18 7.39
C MET A 119 6.70 -10.96 6.18
N THR A 120 6.40 -12.25 6.40
CA THR A 120 5.66 -13.06 5.41
C THR A 120 4.26 -12.48 5.18
N GLU A 121 3.68 -12.73 4.00
CA GLU A 121 2.33 -12.26 3.64
C GLU A 121 1.25 -12.66 4.67
N LEU A 122 1.33 -13.90 5.19
CA LEU A 122 0.48 -14.39 6.28
C LEU A 122 0.62 -13.54 7.56
N GLN A 123 1.84 -13.17 7.92
CA GLN A 123 2.10 -12.30 9.08
C GLN A 123 1.68 -10.84 8.82
N ARG A 124 1.85 -10.32 7.60
CA ARG A 124 1.35 -9.00 7.18
C ARG A 124 -0.16 -8.95 7.34
N ASN A 125 -0.89 -9.87 6.71
CA ASN A 125 -2.35 -9.94 6.75
C ASN A 125 -2.89 -10.14 8.18
N ALA A 126 -2.28 -11.03 8.97
CA ALA A 126 -2.66 -11.24 10.37
C ALA A 126 -2.40 -10.02 11.28
N THR A 127 -1.37 -9.22 10.97
CA THR A 127 -1.03 -8.02 11.74
C THR A 127 -1.87 -6.82 11.30
N PHE A 128 -2.06 -6.61 10.00
CA PHE A 128 -2.90 -5.55 9.45
C PHE A 128 -4.36 -5.65 9.92
N LYS A 129 -4.88 -6.88 10.09
CA LYS A 129 -6.21 -7.14 10.67
C LYS A 129 -6.41 -6.53 12.08
N LYS A 130 -5.34 -6.18 12.81
CA LYS A 130 -5.43 -5.47 14.09
C LYS A 130 -5.71 -3.98 13.93
N PHE A 131 -5.24 -3.37 12.84
CA PHE A 131 -5.43 -1.94 12.54
C PHE A 131 -6.69 -1.68 11.72
N LYS A 132 -7.11 -2.61 10.85
CA LYS A 132 -8.31 -2.45 10.02
C LYS A 132 -9.56 -2.22 10.89
N GLY A 133 -10.24 -1.10 10.63
CA GLY A 133 -11.41 -0.63 11.38
C GLY A 133 -11.08 0.24 12.60
N GLN A 134 -9.79 0.40 12.97
CA GLN A 134 -9.40 1.32 14.04
C GLN A 134 -9.36 2.76 13.54
N TRP A 135 -9.71 3.69 14.43
CA TRP A 135 -9.47 5.12 14.23
C TRP A 135 -8.02 5.46 14.58
N ALA A 136 -7.43 6.35 13.78
CA ALA A 136 -6.08 6.83 13.93
C ALA A 136 -6.02 8.33 13.60
N ILE A 137 -5.20 9.08 14.33
CA ILE A 137 -4.95 10.51 14.08
C ILE A 137 -3.52 10.67 13.55
N PHE A 138 -3.42 11.14 12.32
CA PHE A 138 -2.18 11.32 11.59
C PHE A 138 -1.85 12.81 11.48
N LYS A 139 -0.58 13.15 11.75
CA LYS A 139 -0.02 14.48 11.46
C LYS A 139 1.05 14.31 10.38
N GLY A 140 1.00 15.13 9.35
CA GLY A 140 1.92 15.03 8.22
C GLY A 140 1.86 16.23 7.28
N GLU A 141 2.77 16.26 6.33
CA GLU A 141 2.79 17.23 5.23
C GLU A 141 1.78 16.80 4.15
N VAL A 142 0.94 17.71 3.68
CA VAL A 142 0.06 17.47 2.53
C VAL A 142 0.91 17.21 1.30
N ARG A 143 0.82 16.00 0.75
CA ARG A 143 1.48 15.60 -0.49
C ARG A 143 0.62 15.92 -1.71
N GLU A 144 -0.68 15.63 -1.61
CA GLU A 144 -1.65 15.79 -2.69
C GLU A 144 -3.07 15.90 -2.11
N VAL A 145 -3.93 16.65 -2.80
CA VAL A 145 -5.38 16.64 -2.59
C VAL A 145 -6.00 16.37 -3.96
N GLY A 146 -6.82 15.33 -4.06
CA GLY A 146 -7.35 14.86 -5.35
C GLY A 146 -8.75 14.29 -5.25
N GLU A 147 -9.32 13.91 -6.39
CA GLU A 147 -10.61 13.23 -6.49
C GLU A 147 -10.42 11.81 -7.00
N LYS A 148 -11.13 10.85 -6.43
CA LYS A 148 -11.11 9.46 -6.92
C LYS A 148 -11.98 9.31 -8.16
N VAL A 149 -11.57 8.40 -9.05
CA VAL A 149 -12.30 8.06 -10.30
C VAL A 149 -13.77 7.68 -10.05
N PHE A 150 -14.07 7.07 -8.90
CA PHE A 150 -15.42 6.68 -8.48
C PHE A 150 -16.12 7.68 -7.55
N GLY A 151 -15.60 8.92 -7.48
CA GLY A 151 -16.08 9.98 -6.61
C GLY A 151 -15.46 9.95 -5.20
N GLY A 152 -15.56 11.10 -4.52
CA GLY A 152 -14.95 11.34 -3.21
C GLY A 152 -13.59 12.03 -3.30
N THR A 153 -13.38 13.03 -2.43
CA THR A 153 -12.12 13.76 -2.31
C THR A 153 -11.19 13.03 -1.35
N PHE A 154 -9.89 12.94 -1.66
CA PHE A 154 -8.88 12.37 -0.80
C PHE A 154 -7.76 13.37 -0.52
N VAL A 155 -7.11 13.21 0.64
CA VAL A 155 -5.88 13.91 1.00
C VAL A 155 -4.80 12.86 1.24
N SER A 156 -3.66 12.99 0.54
CA SER A 156 -2.45 12.21 0.81
C SER A 156 -1.55 13.00 1.76
N LEU A 157 -1.25 12.42 2.93
CA LEU A 157 -0.32 12.98 3.92
C LEU A 157 0.98 12.18 3.95
N LYS A 158 2.12 12.84 3.80
CA LYS A 158 3.45 12.33 4.16
C LYS A 158 3.62 12.46 5.68
N VAL A 159 3.60 11.34 6.40
CA VAL A 159 3.58 11.34 7.89
C VAL A 159 4.90 10.93 8.53
N ASP A 160 5.73 10.18 7.82
CA ASP A 160 7.02 9.70 8.31
C ASP A 160 7.92 9.31 7.12
N ARG A 161 9.22 9.16 7.35
CA ARG A 161 10.21 8.74 6.36
C ARG A 161 10.47 7.23 6.47
N LEU A 162 10.30 6.49 5.36
CA LEU A 162 10.57 5.04 5.27
C LEU A 162 12.06 4.80 5.04
N SER A 163 12.63 5.46 4.03
CA SER A 163 14.04 5.39 3.64
C SER A 163 14.52 6.77 3.20
N GLU A 164 15.74 6.90 2.66
CA GLU A 164 16.17 8.20 2.13
C GLU A 164 15.30 8.70 0.97
N PHE A 165 14.62 7.80 0.26
CA PHE A 165 13.84 8.09 -0.94
C PHE A 165 12.32 7.87 -0.75
N GLU A 166 11.92 6.99 0.17
CA GLU A 166 10.52 6.67 0.42
C GLU A 166 9.96 7.35 1.67
N ASN A 167 8.67 7.66 1.63
CA ASN A 167 7.92 8.20 2.75
C ASN A 167 6.70 7.32 3.04
N VAL A 168 6.34 7.19 4.31
CA VAL A 168 5.03 6.63 4.69
C VAL A 168 3.98 7.66 4.32
N ASN A 169 3.12 7.33 3.36
CA ASN A 169 1.98 8.17 3.01
C ASN A 169 0.68 7.55 3.54
N ILE A 170 -0.23 8.42 3.97
CA ILE A 170 -1.57 8.05 4.41
C ILE A 170 -2.55 8.74 3.48
N GLU A 171 -3.33 7.97 2.74
CA GLU A 171 -4.41 8.49 1.92
C GLU A 171 -5.71 8.47 2.76
N ILE A 172 -6.36 9.63 2.88
CA ILE A 172 -7.53 9.80 3.74
C ILE A 172 -8.68 10.35 2.89
N VAL A 173 -9.70 9.53 2.66
CA VAL A 173 -10.93 9.95 1.97
C VAL A 173 -11.79 10.79 2.91
N VAL A 174 -11.97 12.06 2.56
CA VAL A 174 -12.76 13.04 3.31
C VAL A 174 -14.20 13.11 2.77
N PRO A 175 -15.21 13.39 3.61
CA PRO A 175 -16.57 13.63 3.14
C PRO A 175 -16.68 14.93 2.34
N ASP A 176 -17.63 14.99 1.41
CA ASP A 176 -17.83 16.16 0.53
C ASP A 176 -18.02 17.49 1.27
N ALA A 177 -18.57 17.45 2.50
CA ALA A 177 -18.70 18.62 3.37
C ALA A 177 -17.36 19.28 3.78
N LEU A 178 -16.23 18.57 3.62
CA LEU A 178 -14.87 19.08 3.86
C LEU A 178 -14.11 19.37 2.56
N LYS A 179 -14.70 19.11 1.38
CA LYS A 179 -14.06 19.25 0.07
C LYS A 179 -13.49 20.64 -0.15
N GLU A 180 -14.30 21.68 -0.01
CA GLU A 180 -13.86 23.08 -0.18
C GLU A 180 -12.72 23.45 0.78
N THR A 181 -12.75 22.93 2.01
CA THR A 181 -11.71 23.17 3.01
C THR A 181 -10.38 22.51 2.62
N VAL A 182 -10.39 21.24 2.17
CA VAL A 182 -9.14 20.54 1.83
C VAL A 182 -8.60 20.95 0.46
N CYS A 183 -9.44 21.31 -0.50
CA CYS A 183 -9.00 21.80 -1.82
C CYS A 183 -8.24 23.15 -1.73
N GLY A 184 -8.38 23.88 -0.62
CA GLY A 184 -7.58 25.08 -0.32
C GLY A 184 -6.20 24.79 0.29
N TRP A 185 -5.85 23.55 0.60
CA TRP A 185 -4.58 23.20 1.24
C TRP A 185 -3.43 23.17 0.23
N SER A 186 -2.26 23.65 0.67
CA SER A 186 -1.06 23.71 -0.17
C SER A 186 -0.16 22.49 0.05
N VAL A 187 0.45 21.99 -1.03
CA VAL A 187 1.46 20.91 -0.93
C VAL A 187 2.62 21.36 -0.04
N GLY A 188 3.04 20.51 0.89
CA GLY A 188 4.03 20.79 1.94
C GLY A 188 3.45 21.38 3.22
N GLU A 189 2.18 21.79 3.26
CA GLU A 189 1.55 22.29 4.49
C GLU A 189 1.38 21.16 5.51
N THR A 190 1.76 21.39 6.77
CA THR A 190 1.52 20.40 7.83
C THR A 190 0.06 20.45 8.29
N ARG A 191 -0.64 19.32 8.19
CA ARG A 191 -2.04 19.17 8.62
C ARG A 191 -2.21 17.94 9.52
N VAL A 192 -3.28 17.94 10.30
CA VAL A 192 -3.69 16.80 11.12
C VAL A 192 -5.05 16.29 10.65
N LEU A 193 -5.10 15.02 10.30
CA LEU A 193 -6.32 14.32 9.88
C LEU A 193 -6.55 13.08 10.74
N ARG A 194 -7.80 12.88 11.13
CA ARG A 194 -8.31 11.67 11.77
C ARG A 194 -9.01 10.81 10.72
N GLY A 195 -8.82 9.50 10.75
CA GLY A 195 -9.46 8.58 9.82
C GLY A 195 -9.56 7.16 10.35
N CYS A 196 -10.46 6.36 9.76
CA CYS A 196 -10.63 4.95 10.06
C CYS A 196 -9.86 4.11 9.04
N ILE A 197 -8.85 3.36 9.49
CA ILE A 197 -7.95 2.56 8.64
C ILE A 197 -8.77 1.44 7.96
N GLU A 198 -8.70 1.35 6.63
CA GLU A 198 -9.49 0.41 5.84
C GLU A 198 -8.63 -0.60 5.08
N GLY A 199 -7.50 -0.17 4.53
CA GLY A 199 -6.57 -0.99 3.76
C GLY A 199 -5.14 -0.48 3.80
N THR A 200 -4.26 -1.21 3.14
CA THR A 200 -3.13 -0.60 2.41
C THR A 200 -3.67 -0.06 1.08
N GLY A 201 -2.99 0.91 0.48
CA GLY A 201 -3.29 1.40 -0.86
C GLY A 201 -2.88 0.41 -1.96
N ASP A 202 -3.07 0.82 -3.20
CA ASP A 202 -2.64 0.06 -4.38
C ASP A 202 -1.11 0.05 -4.53
N LEU A 203 -0.42 1.03 -3.93
CA LEU A 203 0.99 0.98 -3.59
C LEU A 203 1.16 0.32 -2.21
N GLU A 204 2.03 -0.69 -2.10
CA GLU A 204 2.14 -1.55 -0.90
C GLU A 204 2.53 -0.81 0.40
N ASP A 205 2.97 0.44 0.31
CA ASP A 205 3.47 1.28 1.40
C ASP A 205 2.46 2.32 1.94
N ASP A 206 1.39 2.57 1.19
CA ASP A 206 0.40 3.58 1.58
C ASP A 206 -0.67 2.97 2.49
N LEU A 207 -1.14 3.72 3.49
CA LEU A 207 -2.31 3.34 4.30
C LEU A 207 -3.55 4.09 3.81
N THR A 208 -4.63 3.37 3.52
CA THR A 208 -5.91 3.97 3.13
C THR A 208 -6.85 4.07 4.32
N CYS A 209 -7.34 5.28 4.56
CA CYS A 209 -8.32 5.59 5.59
C CYS A 209 -9.58 6.19 4.97
N ARG A 210 -10.73 5.88 5.56
CA ARG A 210 -12.03 6.49 5.23
C ARG A 210 -12.54 7.36 6.37
N ARG A 211 -13.57 8.16 6.08
CA ARG A 211 -14.23 9.05 7.05
C ARG A 211 -13.25 10.06 7.65
N GLY A 212 -12.51 10.73 6.77
CA GLY A 212 -11.55 11.76 7.14
C GLY A 212 -12.20 12.92 7.90
N GLU A 213 -11.60 13.31 9.01
CA GLU A 213 -12.01 14.45 9.83
C GLU A 213 -10.79 15.34 10.08
N ILE A 214 -10.96 16.67 10.03
CA ILE A 214 -9.89 17.62 10.34
C ILE A 214 -9.76 17.72 11.87
N VAL A 215 -8.53 17.62 12.37
CA VAL A 215 -8.23 17.80 13.79
C VAL A 215 -7.43 19.09 13.95
N GLU A 216 -7.84 19.94 14.90
CA GLU A 216 -7.08 21.14 15.23
C GLU A 216 -5.72 20.79 15.84
N GLU A 217 -4.66 21.46 15.41
CA GLU A 217 -3.28 21.21 15.87
C GLU A 217 -3.18 21.35 17.40
N ALA A 218 -3.92 22.29 18.00
CA ALA A 218 -3.96 22.48 19.45
C ALA A 218 -4.56 21.28 20.21
N ASP A 219 -5.49 20.53 19.59
CA ASP A 219 -6.06 19.32 20.18
C ASP A 219 -5.16 18.10 19.93
N TYR A 220 -4.55 18.00 18.75
CA TYR A 220 -3.50 17.00 18.48
C TYR A 220 -2.39 17.03 19.52
N GLN A 221 -1.88 18.22 19.87
CA GLN A 221 -0.83 18.37 20.88
C GLN A 221 -1.25 17.86 22.27
N LYS A 222 -2.50 18.09 22.68
CA LYS A 222 -3.06 17.56 23.95
C LYS A 222 -3.11 16.03 23.92
N TYR A 223 -3.64 15.47 22.84
CA TYR A 223 -3.77 14.02 22.67
C TYR A 223 -2.40 13.34 22.55
N ALA A 224 -1.42 13.97 21.89
CA ALA A 224 -0.06 13.46 21.76
C ALA A 224 0.66 13.41 23.11
N ALA A 225 0.55 14.48 23.92
CA ALA A 225 1.09 14.51 25.27
C ALA A 225 0.48 13.40 26.16
N GLN A 226 -0.83 13.14 26.04
CA GLN A 226 -1.50 12.03 26.73
C GLN A 226 -1.06 10.66 26.20
N ALA A 227 -0.83 10.53 24.89
CA ALA A 227 -0.40 9.28 24.25
C ALA A 227 0.98 8.83 24.74
N ASP A 228 1.89 9.79 24.96
CA ASP A 228 3.27 9.55 25.36
C ASP A 228 3.46 9.42 26.89
N GLN A 229 2.49 9.85 27.70
CA GLN A 229 2.54 9.76 29.17
C GLN A 229 2.19 8.36 29.74
N GLY A 230 1.72 7.42 28.91
CA GLY A 230 1.68 6.00 29.28
C GLY A 230 0.82 5.64 30.52
N GLY A 231 -0.26 6.38 30.79
CA GLY A 231 -1.13 6.14 31.95
C GLY A 231 -2.55 6.68 31.75
N VAL A 232 -3.53 5.97 32.30
CA VAL A 232 -4.94 6.36 32.29
C VAL A 232 -5.15 7.59 33.19
N VAL A 233 -5.61 8.71 32.63
CA VAL A 233 -6.10 9.86 33.41
C VAL A 233 -7.32 10.49 32.73
N GLU A 234 -8.43 10.58 33.46
CA GLU A 234 -9.60 11.39 33.07
C GLU A 234 -9.32 12.89 33.28
N GLY A 235 -9.74 13.75 32.36
CA GLY A 235 -9.64 15.20 32.58
C GLY A 235 -10.21 16.03 31.43
N ALA A 236 -11.36 16.65 31.64
CA ALA A 236 -12.03 17.48 30.63
C ALA A 236 -11.41 18.89 30.52
N CYS A 237 -11.48 19.48 29.33
CA CYS A 237 -11.53 20.94 29.18
C CYS A 237 -12.48 21.35 28.05
N LYS A 238 -13.20 22.46 28.25
CA LYS A 238 -14.21 23.01 27.33
C LYS A 238 -13.71 24.33 26.70
N LEU A 239 -14.42 24.74 25.65
CA LEU A 239 -14.67 26.12 25.14
C LEU A 239 -13.84 26.65 23.95
N LYS A 240 -14.59 26.84 22.85
CA LYS A 240 -14.76 28.06 22.02
C LYS A 240 -13.62 28.62 21.15
N SER A 241 -13.86 28.52 19.84
CA SER A 241 -13.95 29.62 18.86
C SER A 241 -13.37 31.00 19.25
N ASP A 242 -12.39 31.49 18.47
CA ASP A 242 -12.62 32.48 17.40
C ASP A 242 -11.32 32.94 16.69
N ALA A 243 -11.48 33.44 15.45
CA ALA A 243 -10.64 34.43 14.73
C ALA A 243 -9.51 34.01 13.72
N LYS A 244 -9.85 34.25 12.43
CA LYS A 244 -9.11 34.92 11.32
C LYS A 244 -7.92 34.23 10.57
N PRO A 245 -7.83 34.45 9.23
CA PRO A 245 -6.75 33.93 8.37
C PRO A 245 -5.55 34.89 8.20
N ILE A 246 -4.40 34.34 7.77
CA ILE A 246 -3.12 35.00 7.48
C ILE A 246 -2.60 34.48 6.11
N PRO A 247 -1.85 35.26 5.28
CA PRO A 247 -1.87 35.11 3.81
C PRO A 247 -0.73 34.31 3.15
N HIS A 248 -0.89 34.02 1.85
CA HIS A 248 0.02 33.27 0.98
C HIS A 248 1.40 33.91 0.68
N VAL A 249 2.44 33.07 0.60
CA VAL A 249 3.74 33.22 -0.11
C VAL A 249 4.32 31.81 -0.35
N ALA A 250 5.25 31.50 -1.26
CA ALA A 250 6.07 32.32 -2.19
C ALA A 250 6.18 31.67 -3.61
N ALA A 251 7.38 31.63 -4.22
CA ALA A 251 7.64 31.19 -5.60
C ALA A 251 8.85 30.22 -5.74
N ALA A 252 9.08 29.73 -6.96
CA ALA A 252 10.05 28.67 -7.32
C ALA A 252 11.55 29.05 -7.20
N PRO A 253 12.47 28.06 -7.01
CA PRO A 253 13.89 28.30 -6.80
C PRO A 253 14.66 28.57 -8.11
N SER A 254 15.58 29.54 -8.07
CA SER A 254 16.18 30.17 -9.26
C SER A 254 17.67 29.87 -9.50
N ASN A 255 18.15 28.66 -9.19
CA ASN A 255 19.55 28.29 -9.41
C ASN A 255 19.71 26.82 -9.84
N ILE A 256 19.81 26.57 -11.14
CA ILE A 256 19.98 25.24 -11.75
C ILE A 256 21.47 25.04 -12.05
N ASP A 257 22.13 24.08 -11.40
CA ASP A 257 23.51 23.71 -11.72
C ASP A 257 23.56 22.77 -12.94
N LEU A 258 23.33 23.36 -14.11
CA LEU A 258 23.31 22.69 -15.40
C LEU A 258 24.51 21.77 -15.65
N LYS A 259 25.68 22.17 -15.13
CA LYS A 259 26.93 21.46 -15.39
C LYS A 259 27.00 20.14 -14.63
N SER A 260 26.59 20.10 -13.37
CA SER A 260 26.53 18.84 -12.62
C SER A 260 25.45 17.91 -13.20
N GLU A 261 24.29 18.45 -13.59
CA GLU A 261 23.20 17.65 -14.17
C GLU A 261 23.58 17.00 -15.53
N ILE A 262 24.36 17.69 -16.36
CA ILE A 262 24.92 17.13 -17.61
C ILE A 262 25.97 16.04 -17.33
N GLU A 263 26.84 16.21 -16.33
CA GLU A 263 27.81 15.17 -15.97
C GLU A 263 27.12 13.94 -15.35
N ASN A 264 26.06 14.14 -14.55
CA ASN A 264 25.22 13.05 -14.03
C ASN A 264 24.56 12.26 -15.19
N ALA A 265 24.03 12.96 -16.20
CA ALA A 265 23.44 12.33 -17.38
C ALA A 265 24.48 11.48 -18.16
N LYS A 266 25.71 12.01 -18.35
CA LYS A 266 26.82 11.24 -18.95
C LYS A 266 27.19 10.00 -18.14
N ALA A 267 27.22 10.12 -16.80
CA ALA A 267 27.50 8.99 -15.92
C ALA A 267 26.43 7.89 -16.05
N ALA A 268 25.15 8.28 -16.14
CA ALA A 268 24.05 7.35 -16.35
C ALA A 268 24.12 6.63 -17.71
N LEU A 269 24.34 7.35 -18.82
CA LEU A 269 24.52 6.73 -20.15
C LEU A 269 25.70 5.76 -20.20
N ASN A 270 26.82 6.11 -19.54
CA ASN A 270 28.00 5.24 -19.48
C ASN A 270 27.75 3.98 -18.64
N TRP A 271 26.92 4.05 -17.60
CA TRP A 271 26.47 2.86 -16.86
C TRP A 271 25.64 1.93 -17.76
N ILE A 272 24.64 2.44 -18.50
CA ILE A 272 23.83 1.61 -19.41
C ILE A 272 24.72 0.86 -20.42
N ARG A 273 25.63 1.59 -21.09
CA ARG A 273 26.58 1.02 -22.08
C ARG A 273 27.55 -0.03 -21.52
N SER A 274 27.67 -0.14 -20.19
CA SER A 274 28.64 -1.03 -19.54
C SER A 274 28.00 -2.11 -18.67
N LYS A 275 26.70 -2.02 -18.34
CA LYS A 275 26.00 -2.96 -17.45
C LYS A 275 26.06 -4.43 -17.92
N GLU A 276 25.99 -4.69 -19.24
CA GLU A 276 26.08 -6.06 -19.80
C GLU A 276 27.40 -6.77 -19.46
N LYS A 277 28.45 -5.98 -19.17
CA LYS A 277 29.80 -6.46 -18.82
C LYS A 277 30.01 -6.49 -17.30
N MET A 278 29.02 -6.08 -16.52
CA MET A 278 29.02 -6.09 -15.05
C MET A 278 28.24 -7.29 -14.52
N THR A 279 28.65 -7.80 -13.36
CA THR A 279 27.82 -8.74 -12.59
C THR A 279 26.60 -8.03 -12.01
N GLU A 280 25.52 -8.76 -11.73
CA GLU A 280 24.29 -8.23 -11.12
C GLU A 280 24.55 -7.35 -9.88
N LEU A 281 25.42 -7.81 -8.96
CA LEU A 281 25.83 -7.03 -7.78
C LEU A 281 26.59 -5.74 -8.13
N GLN A 282 27.39 -5.75 -9.21
CA GLN A 282 28.07 -4.54 -9.71
C GLN A 282 27.10 -3.58 -10.40
N GLN A 283 26.10 -4.09 -11.13
CA GLN A 283 25.03 -3.29 -11.72
C GLN A 283 24.26 -2.57 -10.62
N GLU A 284 23.74 -3.30 -9.63
CA GLU A 284 22.99 -2.76 -8.49
C GLU A 284 23.82 -1.72 -7.70
N THR A 285 25.07 -2.05 -7.34
CA THR A 285 25.94 -1.16 -6.57
C THR A 285 26.33 0.11 -7.34
N SER A 286 26.42 0.04 -8.67
CA SER A 286 26.74 1.19 -9.51
C SER A 286 25.50 2.04 -9.79
N PHE A 287 24.35 1.40 -10.01
CA PHE A 287 23.08 2.08 -10.23
C PHE A 287 22.60 2.86 -9.01
N LYS A 288 22.80 2.32 -7.79
CA LYS A 288 22.53 3.02 -6.52
C LYS A 288 23.28 4.35 -6.36
N LYS A 289 24.34 4.62 -7.14
CA LYS A 289 25.05 5.92 -7.15
C LYS A 289 24.42 6.94 -8.10
N LEU A 290 23.52 6.50 -8.98
CA LEU A 290 22.82 7.32 -9.98
C LEU A 290 21.41 7.70 -9.49
N VAL A 291 20.76 6.84 -8.69
CA VAL A 291 19.46 7.13 -8.06
C VAL A 291 19.54 8.42 -7.24
N GLY A 292 18.53 9.28 -7.39
CA GLY A 292 18.48 10.57 -6.71
C GLY A 292 19.26 11.70 -7.40
N LEU A 293 20.05 11.40 -8.44
CA LEU A 293 20.73 12.45 -9.21
C LEU A 293 19.74 13.16 -10.13
N MET A 294 19.79 14.50 -10.11
CA MET A 294 19.18 15.31 -11.15
C MET A 294 20.00 15.17 -12.44
N VAL A 295 19.30 14.91 -13.53
CA VAL A 295 19.84 14.74 -14.87
C VAL A 295 19.05 15.56 -15.87
N VAL A 296 19.73 15.94 -16.96
CA VAL A 296 19.09 16.57 -18.12
C VAL A 296 19.43 15.74 -19.34
N PHE A 297 18.40 15.44 -20.13
CA PHE A 297 18.55 14.81 -21.43
C PHE A 297 17.94 15.68 -22.53
N LYS A 298 18.65 15.79 -23.66
CA LYS A 298 18.11 16.25 -24.94
C LYS A 298 17.91 15.00 -25.81
N GLY A 299 16.72 14.81 -26.37
CA GLY A 299 16.40 13.63 -27.14
C GLY A 299 15.17 13.79 -28.02
N GLU A 300 15.01 12.89 -28.98
CA GLU A 300 13.84 12.82 -29.85
C GLU A 300 12.69 12.12 -29.10
N VAL A 301 11.49 12.71 -29.10
CA VAL A 301 10.29 12.09 -28.52
C VAL A 301 9.96 10.84 -29.30
N ARG A 302 9.99 9.69 -28.62
CA ARG A 302 9.59 8.39 -29.17
C ARG A 302 8.11 8.12 -28.96
N GLU A 303 7.61 8.45 -27.78
CA GLU A 303 6.24 8.19 -27.35
C GLU A 303 5.83 9.17 -26.25
N VAL A 304 4.57 9.60 -26.28
CA VAL A 304 3.89 10.28 -25.17
C VAL A 304 2.63 9.48 -24.88
N GLY A 305 2.41 9.11 -23.63
CA GLY A 305 1.30 8.25 -23.25
C GLY A 305 0.87 8.39 -21.80
N GLU A 306 -0.18 7.66 -21.42
CA GLU A 306 -0.62 7.55 -20.02
C GLU A 306 -0.29 6.16 -19.49
N LYS A 307 0.27 6.07 -18.27
CA LYS A 307 0.45 4.78 -17.60
C LYS A 307 -0.91 4.26 -17.11
N VAL A 308 -1.05 2.94 -17.08
CA VAL A 308 -2.28 2.22 -16.65
C VAL A 308 -2.75 2.64 -15.25
N PHE A 309 -1.83 3.05 -14.37
CA PHE A 309 -2.08 3.50 -13.00
C PHE A 309 -2.15 5.03 -12.85
N GLY A 310 -2.31 5.75 -13.97
CA GLY A 310 -2.32 7.22 -14.01
C GLY A 310 -0.93 7.84 -14.15
N GLY A 311 -0.91 9.11 -14.57
CA GLY A 311 0.30 9.86 -14.89
C GLY A 311 0.68 9.79 -16.37
N THR A 312 1.07 10.93 -16.93
CA THR A 312 1.58 11.04 -18.30
C THR A 312 3.08 10.78 -18.32
N PHE A 313 3.54 9.98 -19.27
CA PHE A 313 4.95 9.71 -19.50
C PHE A 313 5.39 10.22 -20.87
N VAL A 314 6.68 10.58 -20.97
CA VAL A 314 7.36 10.91 -22.22
C VAL A 314 8.59 10.02 -22.34
N SER A 315 8.70 9.26 -23.41
CA SER A 315 9.89 8.48 -23.75
C SER A 315 10.76 9.28 -24.72
N LEU A 316 11.99 9.63 -24.31
CA LEU A 316 12.97 10.29 -25.15
C LEU A 316 14.03 9.28 -25.62
N LYS A 317 14.29 9.26 -26.93
CA LYS A 317 15.45 8.63 -27.56
C LYS A 317 16.63 9.60 -27.44
N VAL A 318 17.57 9.31 -26.54
CA VAL A 318 18.64 10.25 -26.16
C VAL A 318 19.99 9.96 -26.81
N ASP A 319 20.26 8.70 -27.14
CA ASP A 319 21.55 8.27 -27.70
C ASP A 319 21.44 6.89 -28.39
N LYS A 320 22.48 6.48 -29.12
CA LYS A 320 22.60 5.14 -29.71
C LYS A 320 23.45 4.24 -28.82
N LEU A 321 22.92 3.06 -28.49
CA LEU A 321 23.67 2.03 -27.76
C LEU A 321 24.58 1.25 -28.73
N ASN A 322 24.03 0.89 -29.89
CA ASN A 322 24.75 0.23 -30.98
C ASN A 322 24.12 0.59 -32.36
N ALA A 323 24.35 -0.22 -33.40
CA ALA A 323 23.83 0.05 -34.74
C ALA A 323 22.30 -0.10 -34.88
N PHE A 324 21.64 -0.79 -33.93
CA PHE A 324 20.23 -1.16 -34.01
C PHE A 324 19.41 -0.70 -32.78
N GLU A 325 20.07 -0.48 -31.64
CA GLU A 325 19.43 -0.08 -30.38
C GLU A 325 19.75 1.37 -29.98
N ASN A 326 18.75 2.04 -29.42
CA ASN A 326 18.86 3.38 -28.86
C ASN A 326 18.60 3.31 -27.35
N ILE A 327 19.26 4.17 -26.59
CA ILE A 327 18.94 4.39 -25.18
C ILE A 327 17.66 5.23 -25.13
N ASN A 328 16.63 4.73 -24.44
CA ASN A 328 15.45 5.52 -24.11
C ASN A 328 15.51 5.97 -22.64
N VAL A 329 15.03 7.18 -22.39
CA VAL A 329 14.81 7.71 -21.04
C VAL A 329 13.34 8.05 -20.93
N GLU A 330 12.64 7.38 -20.02
CA GLU A 330 11.25 7.65 -19.71
C GLU A 330 11.17 8.69 -18.59
N PHE A 331 10.41 9.75 -18.81
CA PHE A 331 10.10 10.77 -17.82
C PHE A 331 8.63 10.66 -17.40
N ILE A 332 8.38 10.51 -16.11
CA ILE A 332 7.04 10.67 -15.52
C ILE A 332 6.80 12.16 -15.28
N VAL A 333 5.82 12.71 -16.00
CA VAL A 333 5.47 14.13 -16.04
C VAL A 333 4.30 14.39 -15.07
N PRO A 334 4.37 15.41 -14.20
CA PRO A 334 3.25 15.78 -13.35
C PRO A 334 2.06 16.30 -14.17
N ASN A 335 0.84 16.08 -13.68
CA ASN A 335 -0.41 16.46 -14.36
C ASN A 335 -0.46 17.94 -14.80
N SER A 336 0.24 18.85 -14.12
CA SER A 336 0.35 20.27 -14.47
C SER A 336 1.09 20.57 -15.79
N MET A 337 1.83 19.60 -16.33
CA MET A 337 2.50 19.68 -17.64
C MET A 337 1.91 18.73 -18.68
N LYS A 338 0.82 18.00 -18.36
CA LYS A 338 0.17 17.05 -19.26
C LYS A 338 -0.19 17.69 -20.61
N ASP A 339 -0.86 18.84 -20.58
CA ASP A 339 -1.29 19.53 -21.79
C ASP A 339 -0.07 19.91 -22.66
N VAL A 340 0.99 20.44 -22.03
CA VAL A 340 2.24 20.85 -22.70
C VAL A 340 2.92 19.68 -23.44
N VAL A 341 3.03 18.50 -22.80
CA VAL A 341 3.68 17.34 -23.44
C VAL A 341 2.74 16.59 -24.39
N SER A 342 1.42 16.74 -24.25
CA SER A 342 0.45 16.14 -25.18
C SER A 342 0.46 16.79 -26.57
N GLU A 343 0.99 18.00 -26.71
CA GLU A 343 1.21 18.67 -27.99
C GLU A 343 2.47 18.17 -28.72
N TRP A 344 3.35 17.38 -28.08
CA TRP A 344 4.64 16.98 -28.65
C TRP A 344 4.50 15.86 -29.69
N GLY A 345 4.97 16.14 -30.90
CA GLY A 345 5.05 15.18 -31.99
C GLY A 345 6.14 14.13 -31.79
N VAL A 346 5.84 12.87 -32.16
CA VAL A 346 6.88 11.82 -32.28
C VAL A 346 7.93 12.24 -33.31
N GLY A 347 9.20 12.22 -32.90
CA GLY A 347 10.35 12.70 -33.67
C GLY A 347 10.80 14.13 -33.34
N GLU A 348 10.03 14.90 -32.56
CA GLU A 348 10.46 16.23 -32.10
C GLU A 348 11.60 16.13 -31.07
N THR A 349 12.58 17.01 -31.15
CA THR A 349 13.68 17.05 -30.17
C THR A 349 13.35 18.00 -29.02
N HIS A 350 13.25 17.47 -27.80
CA HIS A 350 12.95 18.23 -26.59
C HIS A 350 14.06 18.07 -25.53
N ILE A 351 14.08 18.98 -24.55
CA ILE A 351 14.99 18.93 -23.40
C ILE A 351 14.16 18.71 -22.14
N MET A 352 14.43 17.60 -21.45
CA MET A 352 13.78 17.25 -20.19
C MET A 352 14.79 17.09 -19.07
N ARG A 353 14.41 17.61 -17.90
CA ARG A 353 15.13 17.49 -16.64
C ARG A 353 14.35 16.58 -15.70
N GLY A 354 15.02 15.75 -14.92
CA GLY A 354 14.35 14.83 -14.01
C GLY A 354 15.30 14.22 -13.00
N CYS A 355 14.74 13.50 -12.03
CA CYS A 355 15.50 12.75 -11.04
C CYS A 355 15.48 11.26 -11.42
N ILE A 356 16.66 10.63 -11.53
CA ILE A 356 16.74 9.17 -11.74
C ILE A 356 16.13 8.47 -10.52
N GLU A 357 15.22 7.54 -10.74
CA GLU A 357 14.65 6.69 -9.68
C GLU A 357 14.86 5.19 -9.89
N GLY A 358 14.89 4.71 -11.13
CA GLY A 358 14.99 3.28 -11.41
C GLY A 358 15.48 2.96 -12.83
N SER A 359 15.88 1.71 -13.04
CA SER A 359 15.78 1.10 -14.38
C SER A 359 14.29 1.03 -14.75
N GLY A 360 13.97 1.31 -16.01
CA GLY A 360 12.60 1.26 -16.51
C GLY A 360 12.03 -0.15 -16.57
N ASP A 361 10.78 -0.25 -17.03
CA ASP A 361 10.05 -1.53 -17.20
C ASP A 361 10.69 -2.43 -18.30
N LEU A 362 11.53 -1.84 -19.16
CA LEU A 362 12.39 -2.54 -20.11
C LEU A 362 13.84 -2.54 -19.60
N GLU A 363 14.55 -3.65 -19.83
CA GLU A 363 15.90 -3.89 -19.29
C GLU A 363 16.93 -2.79 -19.65
N ASP A 364 16.68 -2.01 -20.73
CA ASP A 364 17.54 -0.95 -21.27
C ASP A 364 17.18 0.50 -20.95
N ASP A 365 16.04 0.76 -20.32
CA ASP A 365 15.54 2.12 -20.15
C ASP A 365 15.92 2.72 -18.79
N LEU A 366 16.07 4.05 -18.72
CA LEU A 366 16.12 4.81 -17.46
C LEU A 366 14.75 5.39 -17.16
N SER A 367 14.27 5.25 -15.92
CA SER A 367 13.08 5.96 -15.44
C SER A 367 13.48 7.16 -14.58
N CYS A 368 13.01 8.34 -15.00
CA CYS A 368 13.14 9.60 -14.28
C CYS A 368 11.76 10.09 -13.80
N LYS A 369 11.64 10.44 -12.52
CA LYS A 369 10.44 11.15 -12.02
C LYS A 369 10.68 12.65 -11.98
N ARG A 370 9.56 13.39 -11.87
CA ARG A 370 9.52 14.86 -11.89
C ARG A 370 10.11 15.42 -13.19
N GLY A 371 9.63 14.88 -14.32
CA GLY A 371 9.99 15.38 -15.64
C GLY A 371 9.57 16.84 -15.79
N GLU A 372 10.54 17.74 -15.83
CA GLU A 372 10.40 19.17 -16.07
C GLU A 372 10.82 19.49 -17.50
N VAL A 373 9.95 20.15 -18.25
CA VAL A 373 10.29 20.75 -19.55
C VAL A 373 11.20 21.94 -19.31
N VAL A 374 12.36 22.00 -19.98
CA VAL A 374 13.28 23.13 -19.81
C VAL A 374 13.47 23.88 -21.13
N GLN A 375 13.36 25.21 -21.07
CA GLN A 375 13.44 26.05 -22.26
C GLN A 375 14.83 25.99 -22.91
N GLU A 376 14.87 25.77 -24.22
CA GLU A 376 16.12 25.63 -25.00
C GLU A 376 17.01 26.89 -24.99
N SER A 377 16.40 28.06 -24.72
CA SER A 377 17.09 29.34 -24.47
C SER A 377 18.03 29.32 -23.25
N ILE A 378 17.84 28.40 -22.32
CA ILE A 378 18.68 28.20 -21.12
C ILE A 378 19.92 27.35 -21.46
N TYR A 379 19.82 26.46 -22.46
CA TYR A 379 20.86 25.47 -22.80
C TYR A 379 21.82 25.88 -23.91
N THR A 380 21.38 26.71 -24.84
CA THR A 380 22.15 27.12 -26.05
C THR A 380 23.44 27.91 -25.77
N LYS A 381 23.80 28.13 -24.51
CA LYS A 381 25.11 28.67 -24.07
C LYS A 381 26.07 27.66 -23.44
N ASN A 382 25.61 26.45 -23.10
CA ASN A 382 26.34 25.49 -22.24
C ASN A 382 26.40 24.04 -22.76
N LEU A 383 25.61 23.70 -23.80
CA LEU A 383 25.80 22.50 -24.63
C LEU A 383 26.81 22.78 -25.76
#